data_AF-F5L5P5-F1
#
_entry.id   AF-F5L5P5-F1
#
_cell.length_a   1.000
_cell.length_b   1.000
_cell.length_c   1.000
_cell.angle_alpha   90.00
_cell.angle_beta   90.00
_cell.angle_gamma   90.00
#
_symmetry.space_group_name_H-M   'P 1'
#
loop_
_entity.id
_entity.type
_entity.pdbx_description
1 polymer ?
#
loop_
_entity_poly.entity_id
_entity_poly.type
_entity_poly.pdbx_seq_one_letter_code
_entity_poly.pdbx_strand_id
1 'polypeptide(L)' 'MFSGRHVSKPGIDFYYGKKIEVTSASPLVVHGDGEIVGETPIQVTVHPDTLQVLQGS' A
#
# COMPACT_ATOMS: atom_id res chain seq x y z
N MET A 1 1.90 16.27 13.75
CA MET A 1 0.84 15.43 14.33
C MET A 1 0.94 14.02 13.76
N PHE A 2 1.67 13.11 14.41
CA PHE A 2 1.67 11.68 14.07
C PHE A 2 2.03 10.88 15.33
N SER A 3 1.05 10.60 16.19
CA SER A 3 1.24 9.90 17.48
C SER A 3 1.21 8.37 17.37
N GLY A 4 1.17 7.81 16.16
CA GLY A 4 0.95 6.37 15.95
C GLY A 4 -0.43 5.85 16.38
N ARG A 5 -1.30 6.67 16.98
CA ARG A 5 -2.64 6.29 17.50
C ARG A 5 -3.80 6.53 16.52
N HIS A 6 -3.55 6.66 15.23
CA HIS A 6 -4.63 6.78 14.24
C HIS A 6 -5.23 5.41 13.86
N VAL A 7 -4.69 4.32 14.40
CA VAL A 7 -5.10 2.94 14.06
C VAL A 7 -6.46 2.55 14.66
N SER A 8 -6.98 3.29 15.65
CA SER A 8 -8.22 2.92 16.37
C SER A 8 -9.35 3.96 16.28
N LYS A 9 -9.34 4.83 15.26
CA LYS A 9 -10.41 5.82 15.09
C LYS A 9 -11.62 5.22 14.37
N PRO A 10 -12.86 5.51 14.78
CA PRO A 10 -14.05 5.15 14.03
C PRO A 10 -13.98 5.67 12.59
N GLY A 11 -14.33 4.84 11.61
CA GLY A 11 -14.28 5.16 10.18
C GLY A 11 -12.95 4.84 9.49
N ILE A 12 -12.03 4.12 10.16
CA ILE A 12 -10.80 3.63 9.56
C ILE A 12 -10.79 2.10 9.68
N ASP A 13 -10.73 1.43 8.52
CA ASP A 13 -10.56 -0.01 8.44
C ASP A 13 -9.13 -0.36 8.04
N PHE A 14 -8.59 -1.42 8.64
CA PHE A 14 -7.27 -1.97 8.33
C PHE A 14 -7.41 -3.35 7.70
N TYR A 15 -6.80 -3.52 6.54
CA TYR A 15 -6.75 -4.78 5.81
C TYR A 15 -5.29 -5.21 5.62
N TYR A 16 -5.03 -6.50 5.82
CA TYR A 16 -3.70 -7.10 5.66
C TYR A 16 -3.79 -8.27 4.69
N GLY A 17 -2.93 -8.28 3.67
CA GLY A 17 -2.91 -9.35 2.68
C GLY A 17 -1.64 -9.33 1.85
N LYS A 18 -1.26 -10.49 1.30
CA LYS A 18 -0.12 -10.60 0.36
C LYS A 18 -0.51 -10.24 -1.07
N LYS A 19 -1.80 -10.24 -1.38
CA LYS A 19 -2.38 -9.89 -2.68
C LYS A 19 -3.65 -9.08 -2.44
N ILE A 20 -3.71 -7.87 -2.96
CA ILE A 20 -4.83 -6.94 -2.78
C ILE A 20 -5.21 -6.39 -4.14
N GLU A 21 -6.51 -6.28 -4.41
CA GLU A 21 -7.06 -5.59 -5.56
C GLU A 21 -7.80 -4.34 -5.08
N VAL A 22 -7.57 -3.22 -5.76
CA VAL A 22 -8.24 -1.95 -5.46
C VAL A 22 -8.98 -1.50 -6.71
N THR A 23 -10.28 -1.32 -6.57
CA THR A 23 -11.20 -0.89 -7.63
C THR A 23 -11.97 0.35 -7.20
N SER A 24 -12.42 1.15 -8.16
CA SER A 24 -13.30 2.30 -7.89
C SER A 24 -14.30 2.50 -9.04
N ALA A 25 -15.38 3.23 -8.76
CA ALA A 25 -16.43 3.49 -9.75
C ALA A 25 -15.94 4.32 -10.96
N SER A 26 -14.93 5.16 -10.75
CA SER A 26 -14.19 5.89 -11.80
C SER A 26 -12.70 5.67 -11.63
N PRO A 27 -11.87 5.79 -12.68
CA PRO A 27 -10.42 5.70 -12.55
C PRO A 27 -9.88 6.73 -11.56
N LEU A 28 -8.99 6.30 -10.67
CA LEU A 28 -8.31 7.14 -9.69
C LEU A 28 -6.81 6.97 -9.83
N VAL A 29 -6.06 8.08 -9.88
CA VAL A 29 -4.60 8.06 -10.00
C VAL A 29 -3.98 7.41 -8.77
N VAL A 30 -3.12 6.42 -9.00
CA VAL A 30 -2.38 5.68 -7.97
C VAL A 30 -0.94 6.18 -7.94
N HIS A 31 -0.44 6.42 -6.73
CA HIS A 31 0.95 6.78 -6.48
C HIS A 31 1.67 5.63 -5.77
N GLY A 32 2.91 5.33 -6.17
CA GLY A 32 3.81 4.36 -5.55
C GLY A 32 5.19 4.98 -5.40
N ASP A 33 5.78 4.86 -4.20
CA ASP A 33 7.09 5.46 -3.85
C ASP A 33 7.24 6.97 -4.19
N GLY A 34 6.13 7.71 -4.23
CA GLY A 34 6.08 9.13 -4.55
C GLY A 34 5.79 9.47 -6.02
N GLU A 35 5.77 8.48 -6.90
CA GLU A 35 5.56 8.65 -8.35
C GLU A 35 4.19 8.11 -8.80
N ILE A 36 3.68 8.59 -9.95
CA ILE A 36 2.46 8.05 -10.55
C ILE A 36 2.77 6.68 -11.16
N VAL A 37 2.04 5.65 -10.71
CA VAL A 37 2.23 4.26 -11.17
C VAL A 37 1.07 3.74 -12.03
N GLY A 38 -0.04 4.47 -12.11
CA GLY A 38 -1.19 4.14 -12.94
C GLY A 38 -2.51 4.69 -12.40
N GLU A 39 -3.61 4.05 -12.76
CA GLU A 39 -4.95 4.34 -12.27
C GLU A 39 -5.70 3.06 -11.90
N THR A 40 -6.70 3.15 -11.02
CA THR A 40 -7.54 1.99 -10.69
C THR A 40 -8.32 1.48 -11.92
N PRO A 41 -8.51 0.15 -12.03
CA PRO A 41 -8.20 -0.88 -11.04
C PRO A 41 -6.70 -1.26 -11.00
N ILE A 42 -6.20 -1.55 -9.80
CA ILE A 42 -4.82 -2.01 -9.59
C ILE A 42 -4.77 -3.29 -8.75
N GLN A 43 -3.68 -4.03 -8.90
CA GLN A 43 -3.34 -5.17 -8.06
C GLN A 43 -1.97 -4.98 -7.41
N VAL A 44 -1.91 -5.19 -6.10
CA VAL A 44 -0.68 -5.11 -5.30
C VAL A 44 -0.35 -6.52 -4.81
N THR A 45 0.87 -6.98 -5.05
CA THR A 45 1.37 -8.28 -4.58
C THR A 45 2.68 -8.12 -3.85
N VAL A 46 2.76 -8.68 -2.64
CA VAL A 46 4.00 -8.75 -1.86
C VAL A 46 4.75 -10.01 -2.25
N HIS A 47 5.97 -9.83 -2.77
CA HIS A 47 6.89 -10.92 -3.07
C HIS A 47 7.95 -11.01 -1.95
N PRO A 48 7.80 -11.92 -0.98
CA PRO A 48 8.78 -12.07 0.09
C PRO A 48 10.14 -12.49 -0.48
N ASP A 49 11.22 -12.10 0.20
CA ASP A 49 12.60 -12.54 -0.07
C ASP A 49 13.10 -12.29 -1.50
N THR A 50 12.50 -11.31 -2.20
CA THR A 50 12.82 -11.04 -3.61
C THR A 50 14.16 -10.34 -3.79
N LEU A 51 14.59 -9.58 -2.79
CA LEU A 51 15.85 -8.84 -2.83
C LEU A 51 16.67 -9.13 -1.58
N GLN A 52 17.92 -9.56 -1.77
CA GLN A 52 18.90 -9.63 -0.68
C GLN A 52 19.57 -8.27 -0.54
N VAL A 53 19.44 -7.66 0.64
CA VAL A 53 20.05 -6.38 0.97
C VAL A 53 21.27 -6.63 1.83
N LEU A 54 22.43 -6.09 1.43
CA LEU A 54 23.63 -6.10 2.27
C LEU A 54 23.47 -5.05 3.37
N GLN A 55 23.41 -5.47 4.63
CA GLN A 55 23.40 -4.56 5.76
C GLN A 55 24.83 -4.40 6.30
N GLY A 56 25.31 -3.16 6.36
CA GLY A 56 26.60 -2.83 6.99
C GLY A 56 26.50 -2.86 8.52
N SER A 57 27.57 -3.33 9.18
CA SER A 57 27.76 -3.31 10.64
C SER A 57 28.09 -1.93 11.17
#